data_AF-A0A7C1GZ91-F1
#
_entry.id   AF-A0A7C1GZ91-F1
#
_cell.length_a   1.000
_cell.length_b   1.000
_cell.length_c   1.000
_cell.angle_alpha   90.00
_cell.angle_beta   90.00
_cell.angle_gamma   90.00
#
_symmetry.space_group_name_H-M   'P 1'
#
loop_
_entity.id
_entity.type
_entity.pdbx_description
1 polymer ?
#
loop_
_entity_poly.entity_id
_entity_poly.type
_entity_poly.pdbx_seq_one_letter_code
_entity_poly.pdbx_strand_id
1 'polypeptide(L)'
;MAESKSHKKAKGNAAKKEVPIKGGRRLDAIRGHCAIEVERSGSKAGLNKALSRLRTQTNKSKILRVPLKNMEKAAEIAAHKGINVTITNLSKTKRKHI
;
A
#
# COMPACT_ATOMS: atom_id res chain seq x y z
N MET A 1 -0.25 -20.89 -36.23
CA MET A 1 -0.07 -21.45 -34.86
C MET A 1 -0.99 -20.71 -33.91
N ALA A 2 -1.95 -21.39 -33.29
CA ALA A 2 -2.88 -20.77 -32.33
C ALA A 2 -2.37 -21.07 -30.90
N GLU A 3 -2.15 -20.02 -30.11
CA GLU A 3 -1.72 -20.16 -28.72
C GLU A 3 -2.72 -20.98 -27.90
N SER A 4 -2.23 -21.96 -27.14
CA SER A 4 -3.05 -22.90 -26.38
C SER A 4 -3.74 -22.23 -25.18
N LYS A 5 -4.98 -22.64 -24.87
CA LYS A 5 -5.81 -22.12 -23.75
C LYS A 5 -5.11 -22.21 -22.39
N SER A 6 -4.18 -23.14 -22.23
CA SER A 6 -3.38 -23.33 -21.01
C SER A 6 -2.44 -22.17 -20.71
N HIS A 7 -1.86 -21.52 -21.74
CA HIS A 7 -1.01 -20.34 -21.56
C HIS A 7 -1.78 -19.08 -21.14
N LYS A 8 -3.07 -18.98 -21.48
CA LYS A 8 -3.94 -17.87 -21.03
C LYS A 8 -4.25 -17.94 -19.53
N LYS A 9 -4.41 -19.15 -18.96
CA LYS A 9 -4.71 -19.32 -17.53
C LYS A 9 -3.51 -19.02 -16.63
N ALA A 10 -2.28 -19.31 -17.08
CA ALA A 10 -1.08 -19.05 -16.29
C ALA A 10 -0.72 -17.55 -16.14
N LYS A 11 -1.15 -16.69 -17.06
CA LYS A 11 -0.90 -15.24 -16.99
C LYS A 11 -1.85 -14.48 -16.04
N GLY A 12 -2.93 -15.11 -15.57
CA GLY A 12 -4.02 -14.42 -14.85
C GLY A 12 -3.66 -13.85 -13.47
N ASN A 13 -2.64 -14.40 -12.80
CA ASN A 13 -2.32 -14.05 -11.40
C ASN A 13 -1.04 -13.22 -11.21
N ALA A 14 -0.28 -12.95 -12.28
CA ALA A 14 1.03 -12.30 -12.19
C ALA A 14 1.02 -10.79 -12.53
N ALA A 15 -0.15 -10.22 -12.86
CA ALA A 15 -0.26 -8.78 -13.00
C ALA A 15 -0.24 -8.15 -11.60
N LYS A 16 0.94 -7.69 -11.15
CA LYS A 16 1.07 -6.76 -10.02
C LYS A 16 0.19 -5.55 -10.32
N LYS A 17 -1.06 -5.60 -9.84
CA LYS A 17 -2.09 -4.62 -10.20
C LYS A 17 -1.91 -3.40 -9.33
N GLU A 18 -0.93 -2.58 -9.68
CA GLU A 18 -0.86 -1.20 -9.20
C GLU A 18 -2.19 -0.53 -9.54
N VAL A 19 -2.87 -0.02 -8.51
CA VAL A 19 -4.21 0.51 -8.69
C VAL A 19 -4.11 1.98 -9.07
N PRO A 20 -4.58 2.39 -10.26
CA PRO A 20 -4.56 3.79 -10.64
C PRO A 20 -5.47 4.60 -9.71
N ILE A 21 -4.98 5.77 -9.32
CA ILE A 21 -5.70 6.80 -8.57
C ILE A 21 -5.81 8.02 -9.49
N LYS A 22 -6.80 8.88 -9.24
CA LYS A 22 -6.94 10.19 -9.91
C LYS A 22 -5.59 10.95 -9.94
N GLY A 23 -5.34 11.62 -11.06
CA GLY A 23 -4.12 12.43 -11.28
C GLY A 23 -2.88 11.62 -11.66
N GLY A 24 -3.04 10.46 -12.33
CA GLY A 24 -1.91 9.65 -12.83
C GLY A 24 -1.08 8.96 -11.74
N ARG A 25 -1.61 8.89 -10.50
CA ARG A 25 -0.95 8.27 -9.36
C ARG A 25 -1.33 6.79 -9.25
N ARG A 26 -0.55 6.01 -8.50
CA ARG A 26 -0.80 4.57 -8.28
C ARG A 26 -0.69 4.22 -6.79
N LEU A 27 -1.59 3.35 -6.33
CA LEU A 27 -1.50 2.60 -5.07
C LEU A 27 -0.86 1.24 -5.35
N ASP A 28 -0.13 0.69 -4.38
CA ASP A 28 0.50 -0.62 -4.47
C ASP A 28 -0.55 -1.72 -4.62
N ALA A 29 -1.59 -1.70 -3.78
CA ALA A 29 -2.70 -2.64 -3.89
C ALA A 29 -4.01 -2.15 -3.26
N ILE A 30 -5.13 -2.61 -3.82
CA ILE A 30 -6.43 -2.59 -3.15
C ILE A 30 -6.90 -4.03 -3.00
N ARG A 31 -7.26 -4.44 -1.77
CA ARG A 31 -7.78 -5.77 -1.45
C ARG A 31 -9.12 -5.62 -0.76
N GLY A 32 -10.21 -5.85 -1.50
CA GLY A 32 -11.57 -5.64 -1.01
C GLY A 32 -11.76 -4.23 -0.45
N HIS A 33 -12.00 -4.14 0.86
CA HIS A 33 -12.21 -2.88 1.57
C HIS A 33 -10.92 -2.21 2.10
N CYS A 34 -9.75 -2.78 1.82
CA CYS A 34 -8.47 -2.24 2.28
C CYS A 34 -7.65 -1.62 1.13
N ALA A 35 -7.14 -0.41 1.35
CA ALA A 35 -6.12 0.21 0.51
C ALA A 35 -4.75 0.01 1.16
N ILE A 36 -3.78 -0.50 0.39
CA ILE A 36 -2.48 -0.91 0.88
C ILE A 36 -1.41 -0.14 0.11
N GLU A 37 -0.48 0.46 0.86
CA GLU A 37 0.72 1.06 0.30
C GLU A 37 1.96 0.46 0.96
N VAL A 38 2.99 0.19 0.16
CA VAL A 38 4.25 -0.37 0.65
C VAL A 38 5.36 0.65 0.44
N GLU A 39 5.99 1.07 1.53
CA GLU A 39 7.11 2.00 1.53
C GLU A 39 8.33 1.26 2.07
N ARG A 40 9.35 1.04 1.23
CA ARG A 40 10.53 0.21 1.59
C ARG A 40 11.75 1.03 2.01
N SER A 41 11.83 2.31 1.62
CA SER A 41 13.01 3.15 1.82
C SER A 41 13.11 3.70 3.25
N GLY A 42 11.99 3.87 3.96
CA GLY A 42 11.95 4.54 5.26
C GLY A 42 12.15 6.05 5.20
N SER A 43 12.26 6.62 4.00
CA SER A 43 12.49 8.05 3.84
C SER A 43 11.26 8.85 4.26
N LYS A 44 11.46 10.00 4.91
CA LYS A 44 10.35 10.89 5.30
C LYS A 44 9.51 11.30 4.08
N ALA A 45 10.16 11.56 2.95
CA ALA A 45 9.48 11.87 1.68
C ALA A 45 8.65 10.68 1.16
N GLY A 46 9.19 9.45 1.22
CA GLY A 46 8.49 8.23 0.84
C GLY A 46 7.25 7.99 1.70
N LEU A 47 7.39 8.07 3.03
CA LEU A 47 6.30 7.91 3.99
C LEU A 47 5.21 8.96 3.78
N ASN A 48 5.60 10.22 3.59
CA ASN A 48 4.68 11.31 3.27
C ASN A 48 3.88 11.03 1.99
N LYS A 49 4.56 10.58 0.93
CA LYS A 49 3.93 10.26 -0.35
C LYS A 49 2.96 9.09 -0.22
N ALA A 50 3.35 8.04 0.48
CA ALA A 50 2.53 6.86 0.73
C ALA A 50 1.25 7.22 1.51
N LEU A 51 1.39 7.97 2.60
CA LEU A 51 0.26 8.45 3.39
C LEU A 51 -0.66 9.38 2.58
N SER A 52 -0.09 10.28 1.76
CA SER A 52 -0.88 11.13 0.88
C SER A 52 -1.64 10.34 -0.20
N ARG A 53 -1.16 9.17 -0.62
CA ARG A 53 -1.91 8.26 -1.51
C ARG A 53 -3.05 7.59 -0.76
N LEU A 54 -2.76 7.03 0.42
CA LEU A 54 -3.77 6.40 1.27
C LEU A 54 -4.88 7.37 1.72
N ARG A 55 -4.56 8.65 1.93
CA ARG A 55 -5.55 9.67 2.31
C ARG A 55 -6.66 9.85 1.27
N THR A 56 -6.37 9.61 -0.02
CA THR A 56 -7.37 9.68 -1.09
C THR A 56 -8.43 8.58 -1.00
N GLN A 57 -8.17 7.52 -0.24
CA GLN A 57 -9.05 6.39 -0.07
C GLN A 57 -9.94 6.61 1.14
N THR A 58 -10.97 7.44 1.00
CA THR A 58 -11.88 7.81 2.10
C THR A 58 -12.75 6.64 2.56
N ASN A 59 -13.16 5.78 1.62
CA ASN A 59 -14.13 4.71 1.87
C ASN A 59 -13.45 3.34 2.06
N LYS A 60 -12.20 3.32 2.52
CA LYS A 60 -11.41 2.08 2.68
C LYS A 60 -10.54 2.14 3.91
N SER A 61 -10.30 0.99 4.53
CA SER A 61 -9.30 0.83 5.58
C SER A 61 -7.90 1.04 5.00
N LYS A 62 -7.14 1.97 5.56
CA LYS A 62 -5.81 2.34 5.06
C LYS A 62 -4.74 1.52 5.77
N ILE A 63 -3.89 0.87 4.99
CA ILE A 63 -2.79 0.05 5.51
C ILE A 63 -1.48 0.54 4.89
N LEU A 64 -0.53 0.92 5.74
CA LEU A 64 0.82 1.28 5.33
C LEU A 64 1.80 0.19 5.77
N ARG A 65 2.54 -0.40 4.82
CA ARG A 65 3.59 -1.39 5.12
C ARG A 65 4.96 -0.76 5.05
N VAL A 66 5.74 -0.90 6.11
CA VAL A 66 7.09 -0.32 6.23
C VAL A 66 8.09 -1.33 6.81
N PRO A 67 9.40 -1.14 6.61
CA PRO A 67 10.42 -1.86 7.37
C PRO A 67 10.20 -1.68 8.87
N LEU A 68 10.49 -2.72 9.66
CA LEU A 68 10.26 -2.71 11.11
C LEU A 68 10.89 -1.50 11.80
N LYS A 69 12.14 -1.17 11.46
CA LYS A 69 12.89 -0.02 11.99
C LYS A 69 12.22 1.35 11.76
N ASN A 70 11.31 1.45 10.79
CA ASN A 70 10.67 2.70 10.40
C ASN A 70 9.20 2.78 10.86
N MET A 71 8.70 1.79 11.61
CA MET A 71 7.30 1.76 12.05
C MET A 71 6.96 2.93 12.98
N GLU A 72 7.84 3.27 13.91
CA GLU A 72 7.61 4.38 14.85
C GLU A 72 7.57 5.72 14.13
N LYS A 73 8.58 5.98 13.29
CA LYS A 73 8.62 7.16 12.43
C LYS A 73 7.40 7.29 11.53
N ALA A 74 6.92 6.17 10.97
CA ALA A 74 5.71 6.17 10.16
C ALA A 74 4.46 6.52 10.98
N ALA A 75 4.39 6.05 12.23
CA ALA A 75 3.31 6.35 13.16
C ALA A 75 3.28 7.83 13.55
N GLU A 76 4.43 8.41 13.88
CA GLU A 76 4.56 9.84 14.20
C GLU A 76 4.10 10.72 13.03
N ILE A 77 4.55 10.40 11.81
CA ILE A 77 4.16 11.14 10.61
C ILE A 77 2.67 10.98 10.31
N ALA A 78 2.11 9.78 10.52
CA ALA A 78 0.68 9.53 10.32
C ALA A 78 -0.18 10.30 11.33
N ALA A 79 0.21 10.29 12.60
CA ALA A 79 -0.46 11.01 13.67
C ALA A 79 -0.42 12.53 13.44
N HIS A 80 0.75 13.08 13.08
CA HIS A 80 0.88 14.50 12.74
C HIS A 80 0.01 14.91 11.53
N LYS A 81 -0.29 13.98 10.61
CA LYS A 81 -1.16 14.24 9.47
C LYS A 81 -2.65 14.02 9.76
N GLY A 82 -3.00 13.50 10.93
CA GLY A 82 -4.38 13.13 11.30
C GLY A 82 -4.97 12.08 10.36
N ILE A 83 -4.17 11.11 9.92
CA ILE A 83 -4.65 10.04 9.01
C ILE A 83 -4.85 8.75 9.81
N ASN A 84 -6.11 8.32 9.93
CA ASN A 84 -6.44 7.01 10.49
C ASN A 84 -5.89 5.91 9.59
N VAL A 85 -4.84 5.22 10.03
CA VAL A 85 -4.10 4.23 9.23
C VAL A 85 -3.56 3.12 10.11
N THR A 86 -3.60 1.90 9.61
CA THR A 86 -2.92 0.76 10.24
C THR A 86 -1.53 0.61 9.64
N ILE A 87 -0.51 0.73 10.47
CA ILE A 87 0.89 0.57 10.06
C ILE A 87 1.31 -0.86 10.40
N THR A 88 1.85 -1.58 9.41
CA THR A 88 2.33 -2.96 9.60
C THR A 88 3.77 -3.10 9.14
N ASN A 89 4.54 -4.02 9.72
CA ASN A 89 5.83 -4.37 9.13
C ASN A 89 5.66 -5.11 7.79
N LEU A 90 6.71 -5.19 7.00
CA LEU A 90 6.72 -5.92 5.72
C LEU A 90 6.29 -7.40 5.88
N SER A 91 6.65 -8.04 6.99
CA SER A 91 6.29 -9.43 7.32
C SER A 91 4.88 -9.58 7.91
N LYS A 92 4.16 -8.48 8.17
CA LYS A 92 2.81 -8.43 8.75
C LYS A 92 2.65 -9.04 10.16
N THR A 93 3.75 -9.28 10.87
CA THR A 93 3.75 -9.82 12.24
C THR A 93 3.50 -8.75 13.29
N LYS A 94 3.91 -7.51 13.04
CA LYS A 94 3.75 -6.37 13.94
C LYS A 94 2.86 -5.32 13.28
N ARG A 95 1.96 -4.73 14.06
CA ARG A 95 1.03 -3.68 13.62
C ARG A 95 0.82 -2.62 14.69
N LYS A 96 0.56 -1.39 14.25
CA LYS A 96 0.19 -0.25 15.10
C LYS A 96 -0.99 0.47 14.45
N HIS A 97 -2.02 0.76 15.24
CA HIS A 97 -3.17 1.55 14.82
C HIS A 97 -2.94 3.01 15.23
N ILE A 98 -3.22 3.92 14.30
CA ILE A 98 -3.17 5.38 14.48
C ILE A 98 -4.56 5.93 14.23
#